data_AF-B8YIA0-F1
#
_entry.id   AF-B8YIA0-F1
#
_cell.length_a   1.000
_cell.length_b   1.000
_cell.length_c   1.000
_cell.angle_alpha   90.00
_cell.angle_beta   90.00
_cell.angle_gamma   90.00
#
_symmetry.space_group_name_H-M   'P 1'
#
loop_
_entity.id
_entity.type
_entity.pdbx_description
1 polymer ?
#
loop_
_entity_poly.entity_id
_entity_poly.type
_entity_poly.pdbx_seq_one_letter_code
_entity_poly.pdbx_strand_id
1 'polypeptide(L)'
;MPFMVCIETISNVIRPGTLAVRLTANMIAGHLLLTLLGNTGPSMSYMLVTFLLVAQIALLVLESAVAMIQSYVFAVLSTLYSSEVN
;
A
#
# COMPACT_ATOMS: atom_id res chain seq x y z
N MET A 1 3.64 -17.79 32.97
CA MET A 1 4.36 -16.65 32.35
C MET A 1 4.94 -16.91 30.95
N PRO A 2 5.22 -18.15 30.45
CA PRO A 2 5.75 -18.29 29.09
C PRO A 2 4.68 -18.04 28.00
N PHE A 3 3.42 -18.42 28.28
CA PHE A 3 2.32 -18.28 27.31
C PHE A 3 1.98 -16.82 26.96
N MET A 4 2.13 -15.89 27.91
CA MET A 4 1.90 -14.46 27.69
C MET A 4 2.96 -13.87 26.74
N VAL A 5 4.23 -14.23 26.93
CA VAL A 5 5.34 -13.81 26.07
C VAL A 5 5.19 -14.37 24.65
N CYS A 6 4.71 -15.62 24.50
CA CYS A 6 4.40 -16.18 23.19
C CYS A 6 3.31 -15.39 22.44
N ILE A 7 2.28 -14.91 23.13
CA ILE A 7 1.21 -14.13 22.50
C ILE A 7 1.70 -12.71 22.16
N GLU A 8 2.49 -12.09 23.03
CA GLU A 8 3.09 -10.76 22.81
C GLU A 8 4.00 -10.77 21.57
N THR A 9 4.87 -11.77 21.45
CA THR A 9 5.79 -11.93 20.31
C THR A 9 5.06 -12.15 18.99
N ILE A 10 4.00 -12.98 18.99
CA ILE A 10 3.15 -13.19 17.80
C ILE A 10 2.44 -11.89 17.42
N SER A 11 1.87 -11.15 18.37
CA SER A 11 1.21 -9.85 18.13
C SER A 11 2.17 -8.82 17.53
N ASN A 12 3.43 -8.83 17.99
CA ASN A 12 4.45 -7.91 17.52
C ASN A 12 4.90 -8.18 16.08
N VAL A 13 4.84 -9.43 15.63
CA VAL A 13 5.17 -9.83 14.25
C VAL A 13 3.98 -9.61 13.30
N ILE A 14 2.75 -9.81 13.76
CA ILE A 14 1.54 -9.65 12.93
C ILE A 14 1.29 -8.16 12.58
N ARG A 15 1.64 -7.22 13.46
CA ARG A 15 1.43 -5.78 13.25
C ARG A 15 2.18 -5.22 12.02
N PRO A 16 3.48 -5.44 11.83
CA PRO A 16 4.18 -5.09 10.59
C PRO A 16 3.72 -5.92 9.38
N GLY A 17 3.39 -7.21 9.59
CA GLY A 17 2.88 -8.08 8.52
C GLY A 17 1.57 -7.59 7.89
N THR A 18 0.60 -7.21 8.73
CA THR A 18 -0.68 -6.66 8.27
C THR A 18 -0.52 -5.29 7.58
N LEU A 19 0.49 -4.50 7.99
CA LEU A 19 0.81 -3.22 7.37
C LEU A 19 1.37 -3.40 5.95
N ALA A 20 2.22 -4.42 5.75
CA ALA A 20 2.79 -4.80 4.45
C ALA A 20 1.73 -5.37 3.50
N VAL A 21 0.87 -6.27 4.00
CA VAL A 21 -0.25 -6.83 3.21
C VAL A 21 -1.19 -5.72 2.73
N ARG A 22 -1.46 -4.70 3.58
CA ARG A 22 -2.27 -3.54 3.21
C ARG A 22 -1.64 -2.71 2.08
N LEU A 23 -0.31 -2.56 2.09
CA LEU A 23 0.40 -1.87 1.01
C LEU A 23 0.26 -2.64 -0.31
N THR A 24 0.51 -3.96 -0.28
CA THR A 24 0.38 -4.79 -1.48
C THR A 24 -1.04 -4.81 -2.01
N ALA A 25 -2.06 -4.86 -1.14
CA ALA A 25 -3.46 -4.85 -1.55
C ALA A 25 -3.84 -3.51 -2.20
N ASN A 26 -3.42 -2.37 -1.63
CA ASN A 26 -3.69 -1.06 -2.21
C ASN A 26 -3.03 -0.91 -3.58
N MET A 27 -1.75 -1.29 -3.72
CA MET A 27 -1.05 -1.22 -5.02
C MET A 27 -1.63 -2.16 -6.07
N ILE A 28 -2.03 -3.38 -5.71
CA ILE A 28 -2.65 -4.32 -6.65
C ILE A 28 -4.03 -3.81 -7.09
N ALA A 29 -4.82 -3.26 -6.17
CA ALA A 29 -6.16 -2.75 -6.46
C ALA A 29 -6.12 -1.54 -7.42
N GLY A 30 -5.26 -0.53 -7.15
CA GLY A 30 -5.15 0.62 -8.04
C GLY A 30 -4.47 0.27 -9.36
N HIS A 31 -3.47 -0.63 -9.36
CA HIS A 31 -2.89 -1.13 -10.61
C HIS A 31 -3.92 -1.88 -11.47
N LEU A 32 -4.75 -2.76 -10.88
CA LEU A 32 -5.83 -3.44 -11.58
C LEU A 32 -6.84 -2.44 -12.15
N LEU A 33 -7.21 -1.43 -11.37
CA LEU A 33 -8.13 -0.37 -11.81
C LEU A 33 -7.55 0.41 -13.01
N LEU A 34 -6.26 0.74 -12.98
CA LEU A 34 -5.57 1.39 -14.09
C LEU A 34 -5.59 0.53 -15.36
N THR A 35 -5.33 -0.78 -15.24
CA THR A 35 -5.36 -1.69 -16.40
C THR A 35 -6.75 -1.85 -17.00
N LEU A 36 -7.81 -1.89 -16.18
CA LEU A 36 -9.19 -1.96 -16.65
C LEU A 36 -9.61 -0.66 -17.36
N LEU A 37 -9.30 0.51 -16.79
CA LEU A 37 -9.56 1.81 -17.41
C LEU A 37 -8.79 1.97 -18.72
N GLY A 38 -7.53 1.53 -18.76
CA GLY A 38 -6.68 1.56 -19.95
C GLY A 38 -7.23 0.71 -21.10
N ASN A 39 -7.75 -0.48 -20.81
CA ASN A 39 -8.34 -1.37 -21.84
C ASN A 39 -9.65 -0.84 -22.41
N THR A 40 -10.39 -0.01 -21.68
CA THR A 40 -11.59 0.67 -22.17
C THR A 40 -11.32 1.99 -22.90
N GLY A 41 -10.10 2.52 -22.80
CA GLY A 41 -9.70 3.78 -23.43
C GLY A 41 -9.71 3.79 -24.98
N PRO A 42 -9.22 2.76 -25.69
CA PRO A 42 -9.11 2.81 -27.15
C PRO A 42 -10.46 2.81 -27.90
N SER A 43 -11.57 2.45 -27.24
CA SER A 43 -12.91 2.51 -27.83
C SER A 43 -13.64 3.84 -27.57
N MET A 44 -13.02 4.77 -26.84
CA MET A 44 -13.62 6.04 -26.44
C MET A 44 -13.15 7.22 -27.32
N SER A 45 -13.95 8.28 -27.35
CA SER A 45 -13.60 9.54 -28.02
C SER A 45 -12.26 10.10 -27.51
N TYR A 46 -11.47 10.69 -28.41
CA TYR A 46 -10.18 11.34 -28.12
C TYR A 46 -10.24 12.31 -26.92
N MET A 47 -11.33 13.06 -26.77
CA MET A 47 -11.51 13.99 -25.65
C MET A 47 -11.65 13.27 -24.30
N LEU A 48 -12.33 12.12 -24.30
CA LEU A 48 -12.49 11.31 -23.09
C LEU A 48 -11.17 10.63 -22.72
N VAL A 49 -10.39 10.17 -23.71
CA VAL A 49 -9.07 9.55 -23.50
C VAL A 49 -8.11 10.51 -22.79
N THR A 50 -8.06 11.79 -23.20
CA THR A 50 -7.18 12.78 -22.55
C THR A 50 -7.54 13.00 -21.09
N PHE A 51 -8.84 13.06 -20.76
CA PHE A 51 -9.31 13.18 -19.38
C PHE A 51 -8.97 11.93 -18.55
N LEU A 52 -9.14 10.75 -19.13
CA LEU A 52 -8.82 9.46 -18.54
C LEU A 52 -7.32 9.35 -18.20
N LEU A 53 -6.46 9.86 -19.08
CA LEU A 53 -5.01 9.87 -18.92
C LEU A 53 -4.57 10.80 -17.77
N VAL A 54 -5.18 11.99 -17.65
CA VAL A 54 -4.96 12.89 -16.50
C VAL A 54 -5.38 12.22 -15.19
N ALA A 55 -6.52 11.54 -15.17
CA ALA A 55 -6.99 10.81 -13.99
C ALA A 55 -6.05 9.65 -13.61
N GLN A 56 -5.51 8.91 -14.58
CA GLN A 56 -4.53 7.84 -14.32
C GLN A 56 -3.24 8.38 -13.71
N ILE A 57 -2.71 9.49 -14.23
CA ILE A 57 -1.51 10.12 -13.67
C ILE A 57 -1.77 10.59 -12.22
N ALA A 58 -2.94 11.19 -11.96
CA ALA A 58 -3.31 11.63 -10.62
C ALA A 58 -3.42 10.45 -9.62
N LEU A 59 -4.03 9.34 -10.03
CA LEU A 59 -4.12 8.11 -9.22
C LEU A 59 -2.73 7.51 -8.93
N LEU A 60 -1.84 7.46 -9.92
CA LEU A 60 -0.47 6.97 -9.73
C LEU A 60 0.28 7.81 -8.68
N VAL A 61 0.17 9.13 -8.76
CA VAL A 61 0.79 10.03 -7.78
C VAL A 61 0.22 9.78 -6.38
N LEU A 62 -1.10 9.62 -6.26
CA LEU A 62 -1.75 9.30 -4.98
C LEU A 62 -1.24 7.98 -4.39
N GLU A 63 -1.18 6.90 -5.18
CA GLU A 63 -0.67 5.60 -4.71
C GLU A 63 0.79 5.68 -4.26
N SER A 64 1.64 6.41 -5.00
CA SER A 64 3.03 6.61 -4.63
C SER A 64 3.18 7.37 -3.30
N ALA A 65 2.34 8.38 -3.05
CA ALA A 65 2.34 9.13 -1.80
C ALA A 65 1.91 8.26 -0.61
N VAL A 66 0.86 7.45 -0.78
CA VAL A 66 0.40 6.48 0.23
C VAL A 66 1.49 5.45 0.53
N ALA A 67 2.20 4.99 -0.49
CA ALA A 67 3.28 4.02 -0.33
C ALA A 67 4.46 4.56 0.48
N MET A 68 4.86 5.80 0.23
CA MET A 68 5.91 6.48 0.99
C MET A 68 5.53 6.59 2.47
N ILE A 69 4.30 7.03 2.78
CA ILE A 69 3.83 7.17 4.16
C ILE A 69 3.80 5.81 4.87
N GLN A 70 3.30 4.77 4.22
CA GLN A 70 3.16 3.44 4.81
C GLN A 70 4.53 2.77 5.06
N SER A 71 5.50 2.95 4.15
CA SER A 71 6.87 2.47 4.34
C SER A 71 7.59 3.19 5.48
N TYR A 72 7.33 4.48 5.65
CA TYR A 72 7.84 5.26 6.77
C TYR A 72 7.28 4.77 8.10
N VAL A 73 5.96 4.55 8.20
CA VAL A 73 5.34 4.01 9.41
C VAL A 73 5.89 2.62 9.74
N PHE A 74 6.11 1.76 8.74
CA PHE A 74 6.75 0.46 8.92
C PHE A 74 8.16 0.57 9.49
N ALA A 75 8.99 1.44 8.91
CA ALA A 75 10.37 1.66 9.36
C ALA A 75 10.38 2.15 10.81
N VAL A 76 9.56 3.15 11.15
CA VAL A 76 9.45 3.68 12.52
C VAL A 76 9.02 2.59 13.50
N LEU A 77 7.97 1.82 13.19
CA LEU A 77 7.52 0.72 14.06
C LEU A 77 8.64 -0.31 14.26
N SER A 78 9.34 -0.70 13.19
CA SER A 78 10.42 -1.69 13.25
C SER A 78 11.60 -1.19 14.09
N THR A 79 11.95 0.09 13.98
CA THR A 79 13.02 0.68 14.79
C THR A 79 12.64 0.77 16.26
N LEU A 80 11.39 1.13 16.57
CA LEU A 80 10.88 1.22 17.94
C LEU A 80 10.92 -0.15 18.63
N TYR A 81 10.45 -1.18 17.94
CA TYR A 81 10.52 -2.56 18.43
C TYR A 81 11.94 -3.10 18.52
N SER A 82 12.84 -2.71 17.60
CA SER A 82 14.26 -3.10 17.70
C SER A 82 14.95 -2.42 18.88
N SER A 83 14.58 -1.19 19.22
CA SER A 83 15.14 -0.46 20.37
C SER A 83 14.57 -0.91 21.72
N GLU A 84 13.36 -1.47 21.75
CA GLU A 84 12.79 -2.05 22.99
C GLU A 84 13.42 -3.39 23.38
N VAL A 85 14.09 -4.08 22.45
CA VAL A 85 14.65 -5.42 22.67
C VAL A 85 16.16 -5.39 23.02
N ASN A 86 16.82 -4.23 22.94
CA ASN A 86 18.23 -4.05 23.34
C ASN A 86 18.37 -3.21 24.61
#